data_AF-A0A836QBK7-F1
#
_entry.id   AF-A0A836QBK7-F1
#
_cell.length_a   1.000
_cell.length_b   1.000
_cell.length_c   1.000
_cell.angle_alpha   90.00
_cell.angle_beta   90.00
_cell.angle_gamma   90.00
#
_symmetry.space_group_name_H-M   'P 1'
#
loop_
_entity.id
_entity.type
_entity.pdbx_description
1 polymer ?
#
loop_
_entity_poly.entity_id
_entity_poly.type
_entity_poly.pdbx_seq_one_letter_code
_entity_poly.pdbx_strand_id
1 'polypeptide(L)'
;MEKEKLIKSKGVISRGKRGVSNKARKGGARAIKPIPNLNFVKIQRQVIQATEEVKKLRNFSFMMRMRKTILAADSTDKGTHIDASIIGIQIKSKAVSSLVSKISSDLTSSAARVKLVRTVMQDKRDFPLSLYRNLMIQAALTIYLGDITPATLQIAGQTYRLYLEKIISTHKKGLLVVQSKQLKNVNLDVISVKDLIKMEEDEERGVDENEALVIQEIKITLKLLEYTDSLDEDTRDSITMTMHLDELHDLSSKHRVKSLFAGSGSTESTKNKHMLIVRKTLAALEVIKRIPVLQPIGLKIIAKLQEIDSKLPLPYLIEARFHMQALRILTLRIVMKEFSARPSLRPTFNKAIVAYHKALKRALLSNPKRTDIIVLSEFAQVSYYAYEQRKILNLANHGVLKILEMGKKAVDVLAPSNRVYIKQQKDILSALKKMKNLD
;
A
#
# COMPACT_ATOMS: atom_id res chain seq x y z
N MET A 1 -39.14 66.09 10.16
CA MET A 1 -40.10 65.96 11.27
C MET A 1 -40.13 64.49 11.65
N GLU A 2 -39.45 64.10 12.73
CA GLU A 2 -40.05 63.93 14.08
C GLU A 2 -41.21 62.92 14.05
N LYS A 3 -41.39 61.94 14.93
CA LYS A 3 -40.78 61.48 16.19
C LYS A 3 -41.60 60.21 16.52
N GLU A 4 -40.99 59.23 17.20
CA GLU A 4 -41.51 58.46 18.36
C GLU A 4 -42.97 57.98 18.40
N LYS A 5 -43.40 56.90 19.05
CA LYS A 5 -42.91 55.73 19.81
C LYS A 5 -44.21 55.05 20.30
N LEU A 6 -44.09 53.83 20.82
CA LEU A 6 -44.96 53.17 21.81
C LEU A 6 -46.31 52.56 21.33
N ILE A 7 -46.83 51.42 21.80
CA ILE A 7 -46.38 50.17 22.47
C ILE A 7 -47.65 49.49 23.04
N LYS A 8 -47.74 48.14 22.95
CA LYS A 8 -48.52 47.17 23.80
C LYS A 8 -50.07 47.20 23.70
N SER A 9 -50.84 46.12 23.91
CA SER A 9 -50.66 44.70 24.30
C SER A 9 -52.07 44.05 24.23
N LYS A 10 -52.28 42.79 23.81
CA LYS A 10 -52.38 41.50 24.56
C LYS A 10 -53.12 40.57 23.56
N GLY A 11 -52.79 39.32 23.28
CA GLY A 11 -52.39 38.23 24.15
C GLY A 11 -53.55 37.23 24.29
N VAL A 12 -53.64 36.23 23.40
CA VAL A 12 -54.30 34.93 23.66
C VAL A 12 -53.52 33.82 22.96
N ILE A 13 -53.11 32.82 23.73
CA ILE A 13 -52.36 31.62 23.33
C ILE A 13 -53.29 30.39 23.39
N SER A 14 -52.98 29.39 22.55
CA SER A 14 -53.22 27.93 22.65
C SER A 14 -54.17 27.37 21.59
N ARG A 15 -53.99 26.17 21.01
CA ARG A 15 -53.03 25.07 21.24
C ARG A 15 -53.06 24.12 20.03
N GLY A 16 -51.87 23.68 19.56
CA GLY A 16 -51.63 22.29 19.14
C GLY A 16 -51.94 21.85 17.69
N LYS A 17 -50.89 21.83 16.84
CA LYS A 17 -50.67 20.74 15.87
C LYS A 17 -49.16 20.46 15.78
N ARG A 18 -48.73 19.34 16.38
CA ARG A 18 -47.37 18.80 16.27
C ARG A 18 -47.18 18.22 14.87
N GLY A 19 -46.63 19.02 13.96
CA GLY A 19 -45.99 18.53 12.75
C GLY A 19 -44.53 18.23 13.05
N VAL A 20 -44.16 16.96 13.17
CA VAL A 20 -42.76 16.52 13.24
C VAL A 20 -42.14 16.77 11.86
N SER A 21 -41.52 17.94 11.71
CA SER A 21 -40.69 18.25 10.55
C SER A 21 -39.40 17.45 10.64
N ASN A 22 -39.33 16.36 9.88
CA ASN A 22 -38.12 15.63 9.53
C ASN A 22 -37.08 16.56 8.88
N LYS A 23 -36.33 17.32 9.67
CA LYS A 23 -35.03 17.85 9.25
C LYS A 23 -34.04 16.71 9.30
N ALA A 24 -34.02 15.93 8.22
CA ALA A 24 -32.88 15.10 7.88
C ALA A 24 -31.63 15.99 7.93
N ARG A 25 -30.74 15.69 8.88
CA ARG A 25 -29.36 16.20 8.89
C ARG A 25 -28.72 15.77 7.57
N LYS A 26 -28.82 16.62 6.55
CA LYS A 26 -27.86 16.65 5.44
C LYS A 26 -26.54 17.09 6.06
N GLY A 27 -25.79 16.12 6.59
CA GLY A 27 -24.38 16.31 6.86
C GLY A 27 -23.75 16.79 5.57
N GLY A 28 -23.18 18.01 5.59
CA GLY A 28 -22.53 18.59 4.44
C GLY A 28 -21.55 17.58 3.87
N ALA A 29 -21.70 17.27 2.58
CA ALA A 29 -20.68 16.58 1.83
C ALA A 29 -19.49 17.53 1.75
N ARG A 30 -18.61 17.50 2.77
CA ARG A 30 -17.27 18.08 2.67
C ARG A 30 -16.66 17.46 1.42
N ALA A 31 -16.33 18.29 0.43
CA ALA A 31 -15.69 17.84 -0.80
C ALA A 31 -14.46 17.02 -0.40
N ILE A 32 -14.52 15.70 -0.65
CA ILE A 32 -13.50 14.76 -0.21
C ILE A 32 -12.28 14.95 -1.11
N LYS A 33 -11.40 15.88 -0.77
CA LYS A 33 -10.16 16.11 -1.51
C LYS A 33 -9.16 14.98 -1.18
N PRO A 34 -8.66 14.23 -2.16
CA PRO A 34 -7.67 13.20 -1.93
C PRO A 34 -6.34 13.84 -1.49
N ILE A 35 -5.62 13.17 -0.59
CA ILE A 35 -4.29 13.59 -0.17
C ILE A 35 -3.30 13.40 -1.34
N PRO A 36 -2.69 14.47 -1.86
CA PRO A 36 -2.00 14.43 -3.14
C PRO A 36 -0.70 13.62 -3.10
N ASN A 37 0.12 13.73 -2.05
CA ASN A 37 1.44 13.07 -2.03
C ASN A 37 1.37 11.60 -1.60
N LEU A 38 0.25 11.18 -0.99
CA LEU A 38 -0.03 9.79 -0.60
C LEU A 38 -0.91 9.02 -1.61
N ASN A 39 -1.07 9.54 -2.83
CA ASN A 39 -1.78 8.85 -3.90
C ASN A 39 -0.92 7.73 -4.53
N PHE A 40 -0.74 6.62 -3.80
CA PHE A 40 0.04 5.48 -4.26
C PHE A 40 -0.49 4.86 -5.55
N VAL A 41 -1.80 4.95 -5.83
CA VAL A 41 -2.38 4.45 -7.09
C VAL A 41 -1.83 5.23 -8.29
N LYS A 42 -1.70 6.56 -8.18
CA LYS A 42 -1.09 7.38 -9.23
C LYS A 42 0.39 7.01 -9.43
N ILE A 43 1.13 6.80 -8.35
CA ILE A 43 2.56 6.42 -8.40
C ILE A 43 2.72 5.03 -9.02
N GLN A 44 1.91 4.06 -8.62
CA GLN A 44 1.89 2.70 -9.19
C GLN A 44 1.67 2.73 -10.71
N ARG A 45 0.73 3.54 -11.20
CA ARG A 45 0.49 3.70 -12.65
C ARG A 45 1.72 4.21 -13.39
N GLN A 46 2.44 5.18 -12.82
CA GLN A 46 3.68 5.69 -13.43
C GLN A 46 4.79 4.63 -13.48
N VAL A 47 4.98 3.86 -12.40
CA VAL A 47 5.96 2.76 -12.39
C VAL A 47 5.60 1.72 -13.45
N ILE A 48 4.32 1.34 -13.55
CA ILE A 48 3.84 0.38 -14.55
C ILE A 48 4.07 0.90 -15.97
N GLN A 49 3.67 2.14 -16.26
CA GLN A 49 3.84 2.75 -17.57
C GLN A 49 5.32 2.81 -17.97
N ALA A 50 6.18 3.32 -17.09
CA ALA A 50 7.62 3.38 -17.35
C ALA A 50 8.22 1.98 -17.55
N THR A 51 7.73 0.96 -16.84
CA THR A 51 8.16 -0.44 -17.04
C THR A 51 7.77 -0.94 -18.43
N GLU A 52 6.54 -0.70 -18.86
CA GLU A 52 6.05 -1.12 -20.18
C GLU A 52 6.80 -0.42 -21.31
N GLU A 53 7.08 0.87 -21.16
CA GLU A 53 7.88 1.65 -22.10
C GLU A 53 9.32 1.13 -22.17
N VAL A 54 9.97 0.87 -21.04
CA VAL A 54 11.32 0.25 -21.01
C VAL A 54 11.30 -1.11 -21.72
N LYS A 55 10.31 -1.97 -21.43
CA LYS A 55 10.19 -3.29 -22.06
C LYS A 55 9.96 -3.20 -23.56
N LYS A 56 9.14 -2.25 -24.02
CA LYS A 56 8.95 -1.97 -25.46
C LYS A 56 10.25 -1.50 -26.10
N LEU A 57 10.94 -0.56 -25.45
CA LEU A 57 12.17 0.06 -25.96
C LEU A 57 13.37 -0.87 -25.97
N ARG A 58 13.41 -1.90 -25.11
CA ARG A 58 14.48 -2.91 -25.06
C ARG A 58 14.81 -3.52 -26.43
N ASN A 59 13.80 -3.75 -27.26
CA ASN A 59 13.97 -4.41 -28.57
C ASN A 59 14.38 -3.43 -29.69
N PHE A 60 14.48 -2.12 -29.39
CA PHE A 60 14.87 -1.11 -30.36
C PHE A 60 16.37 -0.81 -30.30
N SER A 61 16.97 -0.48 -31.44
CA SER A 61 18.35 0.02 -31.50
C SER A 61 18.50 1.30 -30.66
N PHE A 62 19.71 1.56 -30.17
CA PHE A 62 19.99 2.73 -29.32
C PHE A 62 19.54 4.05 -29.96
N MET A 63 19.81 4.25 -31.26
CA MET A 63 19.39 5.44 -32.01
C MET A 63 17.86 5.59 -32.07
N MET A 64 17.15 4.48 -32.26
CA MET A 64 15.69 4.47 -32.33
C MET A 64 15.05 4.67 -30.95
N ARG A 65 15.71 4.19 -29.88
CA ARG A 65 15.35 4.51 -28.48
C ARG A 65 15.54 5.99 -28.19
N MET A 66 16.72 6.53 -28.47
CA MET A 66 17.04 7.94 -28.24
C MET A 66 16.05 8.87 -28.96
N ARG A 67 15.77 8.61 -30.24
CA ARG A 67 14.78 9.37 -31.00
C ARG A 67 13.38 9.31 -30.37
N LYS A 68 12.93 8.16 -29.90
CA LYS A 68 11.60 8.01 -29.26
C LYS A 68 11.52 8.63 -27.87
N THR A 69 12.58 8.52 -27.06
CA THR A 69 12.62 9.10 -25.71
C THR A 69 12.70 10.63 -25.78
N ILE A 70 13.45 11.18 -26.75
CA ILE A 70 13.52 12.63 -26.99
C ILE A 70 12.19 13.17 -27.53
N LEU A 71 11.59 12.51 -28.53
CA LEU A 71 10.29 12.94 -29.08
C LEU A 71 9.13 12.81 -28.08
N ALA A 72 9.23 11.94 -27.08
CA ALA A 72 8.26 11.85 -25.99
C ALA A 72 8.42 12.96 -24.92
N ALA A 73 9.60 13.58 -24.85
CA ALA A 73 9.91 14.67 -23.92
C ALA A 73 9.39 16.05 -24.38
N ASP A 74 8.73 16.13 -25.55
CA ASP A 74 8.00 17.32 -26.02
C ASP A 74 6.65 17.51 -25.29
N SER A 75 6.28 16.61 -24.38
CA SER A 75 5.27 16.86 -23.36
C SER A 75 5.91 17.60 -22.18
N THR A 76 5.20 18.54 -21.58
CA THR A 76 5.66 19.57 -20.62
C THR A 76 6.50 19.16 -19.39
N ASP A 77 6.87 17.88 -19.23
CA ASP A 77 7.75 17.36 -18.17
C ASP A 77 9.22 17.31 -18.62
N LYS A 78 10.10 18.00 -17.89
CA LYS A 78 11.55 18.10 -18.13
C LYS A 78 12.29 16.78 -17.80
N GLY A 79 12.02 15.70 -18.53
CA GLY A 79 12.72 14.40 -18.45
C GLY A 79 11.81 13.20 -18.18
N THR A 80 12.32 11.98 -18.41
CA THR A 80 11.54 10.73 -18.33
C THR A 80 12.00 9.80 -17.20
N HIS A 81 11.11 8.92 -16.75
CA HIS A 81 11.48 7.81 -15.86
C HIS A 81 12.19 6.66 -16.60
N ILE A 82 12.08 6.59 -17.93
CA ILE A 82 12.62 5.51 -18.76
C ILE A 82 14.15 5.48 -18.63
N ASP A 83 14.80 6.60 -18.88
CA ASP A 83 16.27 6.76 -18.85
C ASP A 83 16.79 7.41 -17.55
N ALA A 84 15.90 7.74 -16.62
CA ALA A 84 16.17 8.48 -15.40
C ALA A 84 16.68 9.93 -15.60
N SER A 85 16.51 10.48 -16.80
CA SER A 85 16.84 11.89 -17.10
C SER A 85 16.10 12.87 -16.18
N ILE A 86 14.89 12.52 -15.73
CA ILE A 86 14.10 13.31 -14.77
C ILE A 86 14.85 13.58 -13.44
N ILE A 87 15.76 12.67 -13.03
CA ILE A 87 16.64 12.86 -11.87
C ILE A 87 17.88 13.66 -12.26
N GLY A 88 18.49 13.33 -13.40
CA GLY A 88 19.71 13.99 -13.88
C GLY A 88 19.55 15.50 -14.03
N ILE A 89 18.42 15.93 -14.57
CA ILE A 89 18.08 17.35 -14.80
C ILE A 89 17.98 18.12 -13.46
N GLN A 90 17.57 17.46 -12.38
CA GLN A 90 17.40 18.08 -11.07
C GLN A 90 18.70 18.17 -10.25
N ILE A 91 19.61 17.18 -10.36
CA ILE A 91 20.79 17.10 -9.48
C ILE A 91 22.06 17.73 -10.07
N LYS A 92 22.11 17.89 -11.41
CA LYS A 92 23.21 18.56 -12.15
C LYS A 92 24.62 18.15 -11.67
N SER A 93 24.82 16.86 -11.38
CA SER A 93 26.11 16.29 -10.94
C SER A 93 26.72 15.42 -12.03
N LYS A 94 28.03 15.53 -12.26
CA LYS A 94 28.77 14.71 -13.25
C LYS A 94 28.59 13.21 -13.00
N ALA A 95 28.60 12.78 -11.74
CA ALA A 95 28.39 11.38 -11.36
C ALA A 95 26.99 10.91 -11.75
N VAL A 96 25.96 11.72 -11.46
CA VAL A 96 24.57 11.42 -11.82
C VAL A 96 24.39 11.39 -13.33
N SER A 97 24.91 12.37 -14.07
CA SER A 97 24.82 12.41 -15.54
C SER A 97 25.48 11.18 -16.18
N SER A 98 26.60 10.71 -15.63
CA SER A 98 27.27 9.48 -16.12
C SER A 98 26.46 8.20 -15.87
N LEU A 99 25.63 8.19 -14.81
CA LEU A 99 24.75 7.05 -14.52
C LEU A 99 23.49 7.10 -15.37
N VAL A 100 22.94 8.29 -15.61
CA VAL A 100 21.83 8.51 -16.55
C VAL A 100 22.23 8.09 -17.96
N SER A 101 23.44 8.44 -18.43
CA SER A 101 23.90 7.99 -19.75
C SER A 101 24.06 6.47 -19.83
N LYS A 102 24.58 5.81 -18.78
CA LYS A 102 24.63 4.35 -18.70
C LYS A 102 23.23 3.72 -18.75
N ILE A 103 22.27 4.26 -18.02
CA ILE A 103 20.87 3.79 -18.06
C ILE A 103 20.29 4.02 -19.47
N SER A 104 20.57 5.15 -20.11
CA SER A 104 20.09 5.40 -21.47
C SER A 104 20.61 4.38 -22.49
N SER A 105 21.85 3.89 -22.32
CA SER A 105 22.42 2.81 -23.14
C SER A 105 21.80 1.44 -22.85
N ASP A 106 21.55 1.13 -21.58
CA ASP A 106 20.90 -0.10 -21.12
C ASP A 106 19.78 0.23 -20.14
N LEU A 107 18.56 0.33 -20.67
CA LEU A 107 17.37 0.68 -19.90
C LEU A 107 17.01 -0.39 -18.86
N THR A 108 17.50 -1.62 -19.02
CA THR A 108 17.25 -2.72 -18.10
C THR A 108 18.28 -2.86 -16.98
N SER A 109 19.31 -2.00 -16.97
CA SER A 109 20.40 -2.08 -15.98
C SER A 109 19.94 -1.72 -14.56
N SER A 110 19.53 -2.72 -13.78
CA SER A 110 19.19 -2.54 -12.37
C SER A 110 20.39 -2.07 -11.55
N ALA A 111 21.61 -2.52 -11.86
CA ALA A 111 22.83 -2.09 -11.18
C ALA A 111 23.08 -0.58 -11.35
N ALA A 112 22.92 -0.04 -12.56
CA ALA A 112 23.07 1.39 -12.82
C ALA A 112 21.98 2.21 -12.11
N ARG A 113 20.72 1.74 -12.13
CA ARG A 113 19.60 2.36 -11.40
C ARG A 113 19.81 2.36 -9.89
N VAL A 114 20.27 1.26 -9.31
CA VAL A 114 20.60 1.15 -7.88
C VAL A 114 21.71 2.15 -7.51
N LYS A 115 22.78 2.21 -8.30
CA LYS A 115 23.89 3.13 -8.07
C LYS A 115 23.44 4.58 -8.18
N LEU A 116 22.61 4.92 -9.18
CA LEU A 116 22.01 6.24 -9.34
C LEU A 116 21.24 6.65 -8.07
N VAL A 117 20.31 5.81 -7.62
CA VAL A 117 19.48 6.09 -6.44
C VAL A 117 20.35 6.30 -5.21
N ARG A 118 21.34 5.44 -4.96
CA ARG A 118 22.25 5.58 -3.82
C ARG A 118 23.09 6.85 -3.88
N THR A 119 23.65 7.19 -5.04
CA THR A 119 24.42 8.43 -5.23
C THR A 119 23.57 9.66 -4.94
N VAL A 120 22.31 9.66 -5.36
CA VAL A 120 21.37 10.75 -5.07
C VAL A 120 21.03 10.81 -3.58
N MET A 121 20.78 9.67 -2.93
CA MET A 121 20.44 9.63 -1.50
C MET A 121 21.58 10.11 -0.60
N GLN A 122 22.84 9.95 -1.05
CA GLN A 122 24.02 10.45 -0.34
C GLN A 122 24.20 11.97 -0.47
N ASP A 123 23.49 12.60 -1.42
CA ASP A 123 23.50 14.04 -1.59
C ASP A 123 22.68 14.70 -0.47
N LYS A 124 23.36 15.47 0.39
CA LYS A 124 22.77 16.11 1.57
C LYS A 124 22.01 17.40 1.24
N ARG A 125 21.98 17.83 -0.02
CA ARG A 125 21.22 19.02 -0.44
C ARG A 125 19.72 18.81 -0.26
N ASP A 126 18.99 19.90 -0.02
CA ASP A 126 17.53 19.85 0.03
C ASP A 126 16.96 19.96 -1.38
N PHE A 127 16.07 19.03 -1.72
CA PHE A 127 15.49 18.91 -3.05
C PHE A 127 13.96 18.97 -2.99
N PRO A 128 13.29 19.32 -4.09
CA PRO A 128 11.83 19.32 -4.12
C PRO A 128 11.27 17.91 -3.87
N LEU A 129 10.09 17.84 -3.26
CA LEU A 129 9.40 16.58 -2.94
C LEU A 129 9.25 15.65 -4.17
N SER A 130 9.10 16.24 -5.37
CA SER A 130 9.07 15.51 -6.63
C SER A 130 10.31 14.66 -6.88
N LEU A 131 11.50 15.09 -6.47
CA LEU A 131 12.73 14.31 -6.64
C LEU A 131 12.66 13.01 -5.84
N TYR A 132 12.24 13.08 -4.58
CA TYR A 132 12.14 11.91 -3.71
C TYR A 132 11.08 10.92 -4.21
N ARG A 133 9.97 11.43 -4.74
CA ARG A 133 8.99 10.61 -5.47
C ARG A 133 9.63 9.92 -6.68
N ASN A 134 10.42 10.65 -7.47
CA ASN A 134 11.09 10.13 -8.65
C ASN A 134 12.14 9.06 -8.28
N LEU A 135 12.86 9.22 -7.17
CA LEU A 135 13.79 8.22 -6.65
C LEU A 135 13.08 6.92 -6.26
N MET A 136 11.95 7.04 -5.56
CA MET A 136 11.13 5.87 -5.21
C MET A 136 10.63 5.14 -6.47
N ILE A 137 10.23 5.87 -7.52
CA ILE A 137 9.84 5.29 -8.80
C ILE A 137 11.03 4.56 -9.45
N GLN A 138 12.22 5.18 -9.48
CA GLN A 138 13.43 4.55 -10.05
C GLN A 138 13.87 3.30 -9.30
N ALA A 139 13.78 3.32 -7.97
CA ALA A 139 14.05 2.15 -7.15
C ALA A 139 13.05 1.03 -7.44
N ALA A 140 11.75 1.34 -7.47
CA ALA A 140 10.70 0.38 -7.78
C ALA A 140 10.83 -0.23 -9.19
N LEU A 141 11.27 0.56 -10.18
CA LEU A 141 11.47 0.08 -11.55
C LEU A 141 12.40 -1.13 -11.64
N THR A 142 13.45 -1.21 -10.83
CA THR A 142 14.38 -2.36 -10.83
C THR A 142 13.66 -3.70 -10.56
N ILE A 143 12.72 -3.70 -9.62
CA ILE A 143 11.91 -4.87 -9.25
C ILE A 143 10.88 -5.18 -10.33
N TYR A 144 10.25 -4.16 -10.91
CA TYR A 144 9.28 -4.35 -12.00
C TYR A 144 9.91 -4.84 -13.31
N LEU A 145 11.19 -4.54 -13.52
CA LEU A 145 11.95 -5.00 -14.69
C LEU A 145 12.35 -6.47 -14.57
N GLY A 146 12.46 -7.00 -13.37
CA GLY A 146 12.69 -8.43 -13.16
C GLY A 146 13.71 -8.77 -12.09
N ASP A 147 14.48 -7.78 -11.60
CA ASP A 147 15.61 -8.02 -10.71
C ASP A 147 15.21 -7.83 -9.25
N ILE A 148 14.85 -8.95 -8.60
CA ILE A 148 14.43 -8.97 -7.20
C ILE A 148 15.60 -9.49 -6.35
N THR A 149 16.44 -8.55 -5.94
CA THR A 149 17.67 -8.79 -5.17
C THR A 149 17.55 -8.10 -3.81
N PRO A 150 18.36 -8.50 -2.82
CA PRO A 150 18.43 -7.76 -1.55
C PRO A 150 18.69 -6.26 -1.76
N ALA A 151 19.59 -5.92 -2.70
CA ALA A 151 19.93 -4.54 -2.99
C ALA A 151 18.77 -3.75 -3.59
N THR A 152 18.00 -4.32 -4.53
CA THR A 152 16.87 -3.65 -5.17
C THR A 152 15.69 -3.47 -4.21
N LEU A 153 15.44 -4.44 -3.32
CA LEU A 153 14.42 -4.32 -2.28
C LEU A 153 14.80 -3.33 -1.17
N GLN A 154 16.06 -3.32 -0.75
CA GLN A 154 16.57 -2.34 0.21
C GLN A 154 16.41 -0.91 -0.30
N ILE A 155 16.85 -0.61 -1.54
CA ILE A 155 16.70 0.76 -2.06
C ILE A 155 15.22 1.16 -2.23
N ALA A 156 14.34 0.21 -2.54
CA ALA A 156 12.90 0.49 -2.65
C ALA A 156 12.29 0.81 -1.28
N GLY A 157 12.70 0.10 -0.22
CA GLY A 157 12.30 0.39 1.15
C GLY A 157 12.83 1.74 1.64
N GLN A 158 14.12 2.00 1.43
CA GLN A 158 14.78 3.22 1.86
C GLN A 158 14.25 4.46 1.15
N THR A 159 14.03 4.40 -0.17
CA THR A 159 13.45 5.53 -0.91
C THR A 159 11.99 5.76 -0.56
N TYR A 160 11.23 4.71 -0.21
CA TYR A 160 9.87 4.85 0.32
C TYR A 160 9.87 5.57 1.67
N ARG A 161 10.71 5.14 2.64
CA ARG A 161 10.87 5.84 3.93
C ARG A 161 11.30 7.28 3.75
N LEU A 162 12.34 7.52 2.95
CA LEU A 162 12.86 8.86 2.68
C LEU A 162 11.78 9.77 2.08
N TYR A 163 10.94 9.24 1.18
CA TYR A 163 9.83 10.00 0.62
C TYR A 163 8.80 10.39 1.71
N LEU A 164 8.44 9.48 2.61
CA LEU A 164 7.55 9.78 3.74
C LEU A 164 8.16 10.83 4.70
N GLU A 165 9.45 10.71 5.03
CA GLU A 165 10.17 11.69 5.86
C GLU A 165 10.20 13.09 5.21
N LYS A 166 10.34 13.13 3.88
CA LYS A 166 10.36 14.37 3.11
C LYS A 166 8.98 15.00 2.96
N ILE A 167 7.90 14.22 2.93
CA ILE A 167 6.53 14.74 3.06
C ILE A 167 6.39 15.46 4.41
N ILE A 168 6.75 14.80 5.52
CA ILE A 168 6.61 15.37 6.87
C ILE A 168 7.42 16.66 7.00
N SER A 169 8.70 16.64 6.63
CA SER A 169 9.58 17.81 6.78
C SER A 169 9.17 18.98 5.87
N THR A 170 8.73 18.72 4.64
CA THR A 170 8.23 19.78 3.74
C THR A 170 6.97 20.43 4.31
N HIS A 171 6.02 19.63 4.78
CA HIS A 171 4.79 20.15 5.38
C HIS A 171 5.03 20.85 6.71
N LYS A 172 5.94 20.34 7.57
CA LYS A 172 6.34 21.01 8.80
C LYS A 172 6.88 22.42 8.50
N LYS A 173 7.82 22.53 7.56
CA LYS A 173 8.37 23.84 7.14
C LYS A 173 7.27 24.76 6.63
N GLY A 174 6.35 24.25 5.81
CA GLY A 174 5.21 25.01 5.29
C GLY A 174 4.29 25.55 6.39
N LEU A 175 3.88 24.70 7.33
CA LEU A 175 3.04 25.10 8.47
C LEU A 175 3.73 26.13 9.36
N LEU A 176 5.02 25.95 9.66
CA LEU A 176 5.79 26.91 10.44
C LEU A 176 5.90 28.27 9.76
N VAL A 177 6.02 28.32 8.42
CA VAL A 177 6.04 29.58 7.66
C VAL A 177 4.68 30.28 7.69
N VAL A 178 3.57 29.54 7.65
CA VAL A 178 2.24 30.16 7.78
C VAL A 178 2.04 30.70 9.19
N GLN A 179 2.45 29.93 10.21
CA GLN A 179 2.36 30.34 11.61
C GLN A 179 3.33 31.47 11.97
N SER A 180 4.51 31.56 11.36
CA SER A 180 5.46 32.67 11.59
C SER A 180 4.88 34.02 11.22
N LYS A 181 4.09 34.06 10.13
CA LYS A 181 3.39 35.26 9.69
C LYS A 181 2.33 35.69 10.70
N GLN A 182 1.75 34.76 11.44
CA GLN A 182 0.75 35.00 12.48
C GLN A 182 1.39 35.31 13.84
N LEU A 183 2.49 34.63 14.17
CA LEU A 183 3.22 34.70 15.43
C LEU A 183 4.49 35.52 15.23
N LYS A 184 4.38 36.86 15.31
CA LYS A 184 5.55 37.74 15.35
C LYS A 184 6.39 37.38 16.59
N ASN A 185 7.64 36.94 16.38
CA ASN A 185 8.70 36.70 17.39
C ASN A 185 8.75 35.35 18.13
N VAL A 186 8.19 34.26 17.60
CA VAL A 186 8.41 32.91 18.18
C VAL A 186 9.52 32.17 17.44
N ASN A 187 10.40 31.47 18.18
CA ASN A 187 11.45 30.63 17.59
C ASN A 187 10.84 29.29 17.10
N LEU A 188 10.59 29.20 15.79
CA LEU A 188 9.77 28.15 15.16
C LEU A 188 10.46 26.80 15.05
N ASP A 189 11.80 26.77 15.11
CA ASP A 189 12.58 25.54 14.96
C ASP A 189 12.39 24.57 16.14
N VAL A 190 11.97 25.09 17.29
CA VAL A 190 11.70 24.33 18.53
C VAL A 190 10.35 23.61 18.47
N ILE A 191 9.41 24.06 17.61
CA ILE A 191 8.06 23.50 17.55
C ILE A 191 8.11 22.10 16.94
N SER A 192 7.65 21.11 17.70
CA SER A 192 7.60 19.72 17.24
C SER A 192 6.39 19.49 16.34
N VAL A 193 6.44 18.42 15.52
CA VAL A 193 5.28 17.99 14.72
C VAL A 193 4.10 17.62 15.62
N LYS A 194 4.36 17.13 16.83
CA LYS A 194 3.32 16.79 17.81
C LYS A 194 2.61 18.05 18.33
N ASP A 195 3.33 19.15 18.50
CA ASP A 195 2.75 20.41 18.96
C ASP A 195 1.87 21.02 17.86
N LEU A 196 2.33 20.99 16.60
CA LEU A 196 1.53 21.39 15.44
C LEU A 196 0.22 20.59 15.31
N ILE A 197 0.28 19.29 15.63
CA ILE A 197 -0.90 18.41 15.61
C ILE A 197 -1.88 18.75 16.74
N LYS A 198 -1.40 19.01 17.96
CA LYS A 198 -2.24 19.34 19.11
C LYS A 198 -2.99 20.65 18.92
N MET A 199 -2.34 21.62 18.27
CA MET A 199 -2.95 22.92 17.96
C MET A 199 -4.12 22.85 16.96
N GLU A 200 -4.25 21.75 16.19
CA GLU A 200 -5.44 21.47 15.36
C GLU A 200 -6.64 20.98 16.20
N GLU A 201 -6.35 20.31 17.33
CA GLU A 201 -7.37 19.75 18.21
C GLU A 201 -7.97 20.81 19.14
N ASP A 202 -7.33 21.98 19.24
CA ASP A 202 -7.85 23.15 19.93
C ASP A 202 -8.94 23.83 19.07
N GLU A 203 -10.20 23.53 19.38
CA GLU A 203 -11.40 23.99 18.65
C GLU A 203 -11.55 25.53 18.56
N GLU A 204 -10.82 26.29 19.37
CA GLU A 204 -10.86 27.75 19.40
C GLU A 204 -10.10 28.43 18.25
N ARG A 205 -9.16 27.72 17.60
CA ARG A 205 -8.47 28.27 16.41
C ARG A 205 -9.24 27.84 15.16
N GLY A 206 -9.73 28.82 14.40
CA GLY A 206 -10.21 28.57 13.05
C GLY A 206 -9.06 28.14 12.14
N VAL A 207 -8.73 26.85 12.12
CA VAL A 207 -7.71 26.27 11.23
C VAL A 207 -8.23 26.28 9.80
N ASP A 208 -7.42 26.79 8.87
CA ASP A 208 -7.74 26.81 7.44
C ASP A 208 -7.93 25.36 6.92
N GLU A 209 -8.85 25.17 5.96
CA GLU A 209 -9.11 23.84 5.37
C GLU A 209 -7.84 23.23 4.76
N ASN A 210 -6.94 24.07 4.23
CA ASN A 210 -5.67 23.62 3.67
C ASN A 210 -4.68 23.16 4.76
N GLU A 211 -4.61 23.87 5.89
CA GLU A 211 -3.79 23.46 7.02
C GLU A 211 -4.27 22.13 7.61
N ALA A 212 -5.57 21.95 7.77
CA ALA A 212 -6.16 20.70 8.25
C ALA A 212 -5.82 19.51 7.31
N LEU A 213 -5.86 19.71 5.99
CA LEU A 213 -5.45 18.69 5.01
C LEU A 213 -3.97 18.34 5.14
N VAL A 214 -3.11 19.33 5.34
CA VAL A 214 -1.66 19.13 5.53
C VAL A 214 -1.36 18.37 6.83
N ILE A 215 -2.02 18.72 7.92
CA ILE A 215 -1.85 18.04 9.22
C ILE A 215 -2.36 16.59 9.13
N GLN A 216 -3.47 16.35 8.42
CA GLN A 216 -3.96 15.02 8.13
C GLN A 216 -2.96 14.18 7.32
N GLU A 217 -2.35 14.76 6.29
CA GLU A 217 -1.29 14.12 5.50
C GLU A 217 -0.08 13.76 6.36
N ILE A 218 0.35 14.66 7.26
CA ILE A 218 1.42 14.37 8.24
C ILE A 218 1.04 13.19 9.15
N LYS A 219 -0.16 13.19 9.74
CA LYS A 219 -0.63 12.14 10.66
C LYS A 219 -0.58 10.76 10.00
N ILE A 220 -1.10 10.64 8.77
CA ILE A 220 -1.08 9.38 8.01
C ILE A 220 0.37 8.99 7.68
N THR A 221 1.19 9.94 7.24
CA THR A 221 2.59 9.70 6.87
C THR A 221 3.42 9.20 8.05
N LEU A 222 3.24 9.77 9.25
CA LEU A 222 3.88 9.29 10.49
C LEU A 222 3.54 7.83 10.78
N LYS A 223 2.26 7.46 10.68
CA LYS A 223 1.83 6.08 10.89
C LYS A 223 2.33 5.11 9.82
N LEU A 224 2.47 5.56 8.57
CA LEU A 224 3.11 4.77 7.53
C LEU A 224 4.60 4.60 7.78
N LEU A 225 5.27 5.60 8.36
CA LEU A 225 6.69 5.52 8.71
C LEU A 225 6.91 4.51 9.86
N GLU A 226 6.11 4.57 10.93
CA GLU A 226 6.12 3.59 12.03
C GLU A 226 5.97 2.15 11.50
N TYR A 227 5.08 1.96 10.52
CA TYR A 227 4.86 0.64 9.90
C TYR A 227 6.09 0.10 9.14
N THR A 228 7.05 0.97 8.79
CA THR A 228 8.25 0.63 8.02
C THR A 228 9.52 0.54 8.86
N ASP A 229 9.46 0.72 10.18
CA ASP A 229 10.67 0.80 11.02
C ASP A 229 11.53 -0.47 10.94
N SER A 230 10.90 -1.65 10.91
CA SER A 230 11.64 -2.92 10.78
C SER A 230 11.90 -3.34 9.33
N LEU A 231 11.54 -2.52 8.32
CA LEU A 231 11.56 -2.95 6.92
C LEU A 231 12.99 -3.26 6.42
N ASP A 232 13.97 -2.45 6.80
CA ASP A 232 15.36 -2.62 6.37
C ASP A 232 16.01 -3.85 7.03
N GLU A 233 15.76 -4.06 8.33
CA GLU A 233 16.20 -5.22 9.10
C GLU A 233 15.58 -6.50 8.53
N ASP A 234 14.25 -6.52 8.39
CA ASP A 234 13.52 -7.66 7.83
C ASP A 234 13.98 -7.98 6.40
N THR A 235 14.34 -6.97 5.59
CA THR A 235 14.85 -7.21 4.23
C THR A 235 16.23 -7.88 4.25
N ARG A 236 17.12 -7.49 5.17
CA ARG A 236 18.45 -8.10 5.33
C ARG A 236 18.35 -9.53 5.82
N ASP A 237 17.48 -9.78 6.79
CA ASP A 237 17.37 -11.08 7.45
C ASP A 237 16.59 -12.10 6.61
N SER A 238 15.56 -11.65 5.88
CA SER A 238 14.70 -12.55 5.11
C SER A 238 15.20 -12.87 3.70
N ILE A 239 16.02 -11.99 3.10
CA ILE A 239 16.44 -12.12 1.70
C ILE A 239 17.94 -12.35 1.61
N THR A 240 18.31 -13.62 1.63
CA THR A 240 19.70 -14.06 1.47
C THR A 240 20.04 -14.46 0.03
N MET A 241 19.04 -14.53 -0.85
CA MET A 241 19.20 -15.01 -2.24
C MET A 241 18.49 -14.10 -3.25
N THR A 242 19.09 -13.95 -4.43
CA THR A 242 18.49 -13.25 -5.56
C THR A 242 17.40 -14.08 -6.23
N MET A 243 16.40 -13.39 -6.76
CA MET A 243 15.30 -13.93 -7.53
C MET A 243 15.11 -13.07 -8.78
N HIS A 244 15.09 -13.72 -9.95
CA HIS A 244 14.68 -13.05 -11.18
C HIS A 244 13.28 -13.50 -11.58
N LEU A 245 12.46 -12.59 -12.11
CA LEU A 245 11.11 -12.91 -12.58
C LEU A 245 11.12 -13.98 -13.69
N ASP A 246 12.18 -14.02 -14.49
CA ASP A 246 12.35 -15.00 -15.57
C ASP A 246 12.46 -16.44 -15.02
N GLU A 247 13.08 -16.63 -13.85
CA GLU A 247 13.12 -17.95 -13.18
C GLU A 247 11.72 -18.49 -12.87
N LEU A 248 10.78 -17.60 -12.53
CA LEU A 248 9.40 -17.95 -12.28
C LEU A 248 8.62 -18.22 -13.57
N HIS A 249 8.96 -17.51 -14.65
CA HIS A 249 8.39 -17.75 -15.97
C HIS A 249 8.78 -19.13 -16.52
N ASP A 250 10.03 -19.55 -16.31
CA ASP A 250 10.54 -20.86 -16.74
C ASP A 250 9.87 -22.03 -16.01
N LEU A 251 9.41 -21.81 -14.77
CA LEU A 251 8.67 -22.83 -14.00
C LEU A 251 7.21 -22.98 -14.45
N SER A 252 6.62 -21.99 -15.13
CA SER A 252 5.25 -22.06 -15.61
C SER A 252 5.11 -23.11 -16.72
N SER A 253 4.03 -23.90 -16.67
CA SER A 253 3.82 -25.13 -17.47
C SER A 253 3.90 -24.97 -18.99
N LYS A 254 3.83 -23.74 -19.53
CA LYS A 254 4.06 -23.48 -20.96
C LYS A 254 5.49 -23.80 -21.43
N HIS A 255 6.46 -23.94 -20.52
CA HIS A 255 7.83 -24.36 -20.85
C HIS A 255 8.19 -25.79 -20.42
N ARG A 256 7.39 -26.44 -19.56
CA ARG A 256 7.59 -27.86 -19.18
C ARG A 256 7.57 -28.82 -20.37
N VAL A 257 6.86 -28.48 -21.46
CA VAL A 257 6.78 -29.33 -22.65
C VAL A 257 8.11 -29.39 -23.42
N LYS A 258 8.96 -28.36 -23.33
CA LYS A 258 10.27 -28.35 -24.02
C LYS A 258 11.38 -29.05 -23.23
N SER A 259 11.29 -29.18 -21.91
CA SER A 259 12.34 -29.80 -21.09
C SER A 259 12.17 -31.31 -20.87
N LEU A 260 11.03 -31.90 -21.26
CA LEU A 260 10.79 -33.33 -21.11
C LEU A 260 11.49 -34.18 -22.20
N PHE A 261 12.02 -33.57 -23.26
CA PHE A 261 12.76 -34.25 -24.33
C PHE A 261 14.28 -34.10 -24.25
N ALA A 262 14.81 -33.40 -23.23
CA ALA A 262 16.24 -33.14 -23.09
C ALA A 262 16.76 -33.66 -21.75
N GLY A 263 17.21 -34.91 -21.74
CA GLY A 263 18.23 -35.40 -20.80
C GLY A 263 17.73 -35.86 -19.43
N SER A 264 18.08 -37.11 -19.11
CA SER A 264 18.00 -37.77 -17.81
C SER A 264 18.66 -36.95 -16.69
N GLY A 265 17.93 -35.99 -16.12
CA GLY A 265 18.23 -35.37 -14.83
C GLY A 265 17.32 -35.97 -13.75
N SER A 266 17.91 -36.43 -12.64
CA SER A 266 17.16 -37.04 -11.53
C SER A 266 15.98 -36.15 -11.09
N THR A 267 14.79 -36.75 -10.94
CA THR A 267 13.53 -36.06 -10.56
C THR A 267 13.61 -35.32 -9.22
N GLU A 268 14.65 -35.58 -8.43
CA GLU A 268 14.93 -34.94 -7.15
C GLU A 268 15.63 -33.58 -7.30
N SER A 269 16.53 -33.44 -8.29
CA SER A 269 17.23 -32.18 -8.58
C SER A 269 16.25 -31.07 -9.04
N THR A 270 15.25 -31.44 -9.84
CA THR A 270 14.21 -30.52 -10.34
C THR A 270 13.23 -30.11 -9.24
N LYS A 271 12.87 -31.01 -8.33
CA LYS A 271 12.06 -30.69 -7.13
C LYS A 271 12.79 -29.72 -6.20
N ASN A 272 14.09 -29.92 -5.98
CA ASN A 272 14.90 -29.04 -5.14
C ASN A 272 15.03 -27.63 -5.74
N LYS A 273 15.25 -27.52 -7.05
CA LYS A 273 15.28 -26.22 -7.77
C LYS A 273 13.94 -25.49 -7.67
N HIS A 274 12.83 -26.21 -7.85
CA HIS A 274 11.49 -25.67 -7.71
C HIS A 274 11.23 -25.13 -6.30
N MET A 275 11.47 -25.95 -5.27
CA MET A 275 11.30 -25.56 -3.86
C MET A 275 12.11 -24.31 -3.50
N LEU A 276 13.34 -24.23 -4.03
CA LEU A 276 14.21 -23.09 -3.82
C LEU A 276 13.64 -21.80 -4.43
N ILE A 277 13.22 -21.84 -5.71
CA ILE A 277 12.64 -20.66 -6.39
C ILE A 277 11.37 -20.19 -5.67
N VAL A 278 10.51 -21.12 -5.26
CA VAL A 278 9.31 -20.80 -4.46
C VAL A 278 9.73 -20.12 -3.15
N ARG A 279 10.64 -20.71 -2.37
CA ARG A 279 11.09 -20.13 -1.08
C ARG A 279 11.65 -18.71 -1.22
N LYS A 280 12.50 -18.47 -2.22
CA LYS A 280 13.05 -17.14 -2.53
C LYS A 280 11.93 -16.15 -2.88
N THR A 281 10.99 -16.57 -3.72
CA THR A 281 9.82 -15.76 -4.13
C THR A 281 8.97 -15.38 -2.93
N LEU A 282 8.72 -16.32 -2.02
CA LEU A 282 7.97 -16.09 -0.79
C LEU A 282 8.64 -15.04 0.11
N ALA A 283 9.95 -15.15 0.31
CA ALA A 283 10.71 -14.19 1.10
C ALA A 283 10.64 -12.77 0.49
N ALA A 284 10.81 -12.66 -0.83
CA ALA A 284 10.67 -11.38 -1.52
C ALA A 284 9.26 -10.77 -1.38
N LEU A 285 8.21 -11.60 -1.48
CA LEU A 285 6.81 -11.16 -1.35
C LEU A 285 6.49 -10.61 0.05
N GLU A 286 7.15 -11.11 1.10
CA GLU A 286 6.99 -10.62 2.48
C GLU A 286 7.51 -9.19 2.67
N VAL A 287 8.53 -8.79 1.92
CA VAL A 287 9.03 -7.41 1.86
C VAL A 287 8.17 -6.55 0.93
N ILE A 288 7.89 -7.06 -0.28
CA ILE A 288 7.13 -6.35 -1.33
C ILE A 288 5.76 -5.88 -0.83
N LYS A 289 5.04 -6.70 -0.05
CA LYS A 289 3.69 -6.34 0.44
C LYS A 289 3.67 -5.07 1.29
N ARG A 290 4.78 -4.77 1.99
CA ARG A 290 4.91 -3.65 2.93
C ARG A 290 5.11 -2.32 2.21
N ILE A 291 5.60 -2.34 0.96
CA ILE A 291 5.86 -1.16 0.15
C ILE A 291 4.69 -0.96 -0.82
N PRO A 292 3.82 0.06 -0.63
CA PRO A 292 2.59 0.20 -1.42
C PRO A 292 2.83 0.26 -2.92
N VAL A 293 3.90 0.91 -3.38
CA VAL A 293 4.22 1.04 -4.81
C VAL A 293 4.59 -0.30 -5.48
N LEU A 294 4.97 -1.31 -4.71
CA LEU A 294 5.33 -2.65 -5.20
C LEU A 294 4.16 -3.66 -5.13
N GLN A 295 3.04 -3.31 -4.50
CA GLN A 295 1.89 -4.23 -4.40
C GLN A 295 1.40 -4.78 -5.76
N PRO A 296 1.31 -3.98 -6.85
CA PRO A 296 0.88 -4.50 -8.15
C PRO A 296 1.83 -5.56 -8.72
N ILE A 297 3.15 -5.37 -8.63
CA ILE A 297 4.11 -6.39 -9.09
C ILE A 297 4.06 -7.63 -8.19
N GLY A 298 3.89 -7.46 -6.88
CA GLY A 298 3.69 -8.59 -5.95
C GLY A 298 2.47 -9.44 -6.32
N LEU A 299 1.33 -8.82 -6.65
CA LEU A 299 0.15 -9.55 -7.13
C LEU A 299 0.39 -10.27 -8.45
N LYS A 300 1.17 -9.69 -9.38
CA LYS A 300 1.56 -10.37 -10.63
C LYS A 300 2.43 -11.60 -10.35
N ILE A 301 3.40 -11.50 -9.44
CA ILE A 301 4.26 -12.62 -9.01
C ILE A 301 3.42 -13.72 -8.37
N ILE A 302 2.47 -13.36 -7.50
CA ILE A 302 1.58 -14.31 -6.84
C ILE A 302 0.70 -15.03 -7.86
N ALA A 303 0.15 -14.32 -8.84
CA ALA A 303 -0.62 -14.96 -9.92
C ALA A 303 0.21 -15.98 -10.69
N LYS A 304 1.49 -15.69 -10.95
CA LYS A 304 2.43 -16.66 -11.55
C LYS A 304 2.73 -17.85 -10.64
N LEU A 305 2.88 -17.62 -9.34
CA LEU A 305 3.04 -18.71 -8.37
C LEU A 305 1.78 -19.59 -8.31
N GLN A 306 0.59 -19.02 -8.45
CA GLN A 306 -0.68 -19.76 -8.53
C GLN A 306 -0.80 -20.59 -9.82
N GLU A 307 -0.23 -20.13 -10.95
CA GLU A 307 -0.14 -20.92 -12.19
C GLU A 307 0.76 -22.16 -12.00
N ILE A 308 1.85 -22.01 -11.24
CA ILE A 308 2.81 -23.08 -10.97
C ILE A 308 2.26 -24.10 -9.96
N ASP A 309 1.72 -23.62 -8.83
CA ASP A 309 1.30 -24.42 -7.68
C ASP A 309 -0.19 -24.22 -7.34
N SER A 310 -1.07 -24.40 -8.33
CA SER A 310 -2.51 -24.13 -8.20
C SER A 310 -3.24 -24.96 -7.14
N LYS A 311 -2.68 -26.11 -6.74
CA LYS A 311 -3.24 -27.01 -5.73
C LYS A 311 -2.83 -26.62 -4.30
N LEU A 312 -1.77 -25.84 -4.12
CA LEU A 312 -1.29 -25.47 -2.80
C LEU A 312 -2.11 -24.30 -2.23
N PRO A 313 -2.37 -24.28 -0.91
CA PRO A 313 -3.09 -23.17 -0.30
C PRO A 313 -2.23 -21.90 -0.18
N LEU A 314 -0.90 -22.06 -0.10
CA LEU A 314 0.05 -21.00 0.23
C LEU A 314 0.03 -19.80 -0.75
N PRO A 315 0.02 -19.97 -2.09
CA PRO A 315 -0.02 -18.81 -3.00
C PRO A 315 -1.28 -17.94 -2.83
N TYR A 316 -2.43 -18.57 -2.49
CA TYR A 316 -3.68 -17.85 -2.22
C TYR A 316 -3.68 -17.18 -0.85
N LEU A 317 -3.03 -17.79 0.15
CA LEU A 317 -2.84 -17.18 1.45
C LEU A 317 -2.06 -15.86 1.33
N ILE A 318 -1.03 -15.82 0.47
CA ILE A 318 -0.22 -14.63 0.26
C ILE A 318 -0.98 -13.56 -0.50
N GLU A 319 -1.75 -13.93 -1.52
CA GLU A 319 -2.71 -13.00 -2.18
C GLU A 319 -3.61 -12.33 -1.14
N ALA A 320 -4.16 -13.13 -0.21
CA ALA A 320 -5.00 -12.64 0.87
C ALA A 320 -4.25 -11.65 1.79
N ARG A 321 -3.02 -11.98 2.20
CA ARG A 321 -2.16 -11.10 3.01
C ARG A 321 -1.84 -9.78 2.30
N PHE A 322 -1.64 -9.79 0.99
CA PHE A 322 -1.45 -8.56 0.20
C PHE A 322 -2.69 -7.66 0.23
N HIS A 323 -3.87 -8.24 0.04
CA HIS A 323 -5.12 -7.49 0.13
C HIS A 323 -5.41 -6.99 1.56
N MET A 324 -5.09 -7.78 2.60
CA MET A 324 -5.19 -7.33 3.99
C MET A 324 -4.22 -6.19 4.29
N GLN A 325 -3.03 -6.20 3.70
CA GLN A 325 -2.07 -5.12 3.86
C GLN A 325 -2.55 -3.82 3.21
N ALA A 326 -3.13 -3.91 1.99
CA ALA A 326 -3.79 -2.78 1.36
C ALA A 326 -4.98 -2.27 2.19
N LEU A 327 -5.79 -3.18 2.76
CA LEU A 327 -6.91 -2.84 3.64
C LEU A 327 -6.46 -2.11 4.90
N ARG A 328 -5.33 -2.52 5.51
CA ARG A 328 -4.74 -1.85 6.67
C ARG A 328 -4.41 -0.38 6.37
N ILE A 329 -3.79 -0.12 5.21
CA ILE A 329 -3.46 1.26 4.78
C ILE A 329 -4.74 2.09 4.56
N LEU A 330 -5.76 1.51 3.92
CA LEU A 330 -7.05 2.20 3.72
C LEU A 330 -7.78 2.47 5.05
N THR A 331 -7.73 1.53 5.99
CA THR A 331 -8.33 1.68 7.32
C THR A 331 -7.62 2.75 8.12
N LEU A 332 -6.28 2.77 8.10
CA LEU A 332 -5.45 3.81 8.71
C LEU A 332 -5.89 5.21 8.25
N ARG A 333 -6.05 5.39 6.93
CA ARG A 333 -6.49 6.66 6.34
C ARG A 333 -7.84 7.11 6.91
N ILE A 334 -8.80 6.20 7.05
CA ILE A 334 -10.13 6.50 7.59
C ILE A 334 -10.10 6.81 9.09
N VAL A 335 -9.28 6.11 9.87
CA VAL A 335 -9.06 6.42 11.29
C VAL A 335 -8.47 7.83 11.44
N MET A 336 -7.60 8.23 10.50
CA MET A 336 -7.08 9.61 10.40
C MET A 336 -8.06 10.58 9.72
N LYS A 337 -9.36 10.26 9.68
CA LYS A 337 -10.45 11.08 9.10
C LYS A 337 -10.37 11.32 7.59
N GLU A 338 -9.58 10.55 6.85
CA GLU A 338 -9.45 10.67 5.40
C GLU A 338 -10.45 9.75 4.71
N PHE A 339 -11.63 10.30 4.42
CA PHE A 339 -12.76 9.50 3.94
C PHE A 339 -12.70 9.16 2.44
N SER A 340 -11.72 9.69 1.68
CA SER A 340 -11.55 9.36 0.25
C SER A 340 -11.16 7.89 0.02
N ALA A 341 -10.56 7.25 1.03
CA ALA A 341 -10.27 5.82 1.01
C ALA A 341 -11.50 4.91 1.18
N ARG A 342 -12.64 5.44 1.67
CA ARG A 342 -13.83 4.64 2.03
C ARG A 342 -14.41 3.80 0.89
N PRO A 343 -14.55 4.30 -0.35
CA PRO A 343 -15.07 3.50 -1.47
C PRO A 343 -14.22 2.25 -1.77
N SER A 344 -12.92 2.29 -1.44
CA SER A 344 -11.97 1.21 -1.72
C SER A 344 -11.90 0.14 -0.63
N LEU A 345 -12.44 0.40 0.58
CA LEU A 345 -12.38 -0.55 1.70
C LEU A 345 -13.07 -1.88 1.38
N ARG A 346 -14.37 -1.84 1.08
CA ARG A 346 -15.19 -3.05 0.87
C ARG A 346 -14.69 -3.88 -0.32
N PRO A 347 -14.39 -3.29 -1.49
CA PRO A 347 -13.81 -4.06 -2.60
C PRO A 347 -12.49 -4.73 -2.23
N THR A 348 -11.61 -4.06 -1.47
CA THR A 348 -10.32 -4.61 -1.07
C THR A 348 -10.49 -5.75 -0.08
N PHE A 349 -11.38 -5.59 0.91
CA PHE A 349 -11.72 -6.67 1.85
C PHE A 349 -12.33 -7.88 1.14
N ASN A 350 -13.24 -7.67 0.19
CA ASN A 350 -13.83 -8.76 -0.58
C ASN A 350 -12.76 -9.56 -1.36
N LYS A 351 -11.77 -8.88 -1.96
CA LYS A 351 -10.64 -9.55 -2.62
C LYS A 351 -9.83 -10.39 -1.62
N ALA A 352 -9.53 -9.85 -0.43
CA ALA A 352 -8.85 -10.59 0.63
C ALA A 352 -9.62 -11.84 1.04
N ILE A 353 -10.93 -11.70 1.30
CA ILE A 353 -11.80 -12.80 1.70
C ILE A 353 -11.90 -13.87 0.62
N VAL A 354 -12.02 -13.49 -0.66
CA VAL A 354 -12.04 -14.45 -1.77
C VAL A 354 -10.73 -15.24 -1.84
N ALA A 355 -9.58 -14.58 -1.70
CA ALA A 355 -8.28 -15.25 -1.67
C ALA A 355 -8.14 -16.20 -0.46
N TYR A 356 -8.56 -15.75 0.73
CA TYR A 356 -8.63 -16.59 1.93
C TYR A 356 -9.53 -17.82 1.74
N HIS A 357 -10.70 -17.67 1.12
CA HIS A 357 -11.58 -18.80 0.80
C HIS A 357 -10.92 -19.78 -0.18
N LYS A 358 -10.20 -19.27 -1.20
CA LYS A 358 -9.45 -20.13 -2.13
C LYS A 358 -8.35 -20.91 -1.41
N ALA A 359 -7.64 -20.27 -0.47
CA ALA A 359 -6.64 -20.94 0.35
C ALA A 359 -7.28 -22.01 1.24
N LEU A 360 -8.37 -21.68 1.94
CA LEU A 360 -9.10 -22.59 2.82
C LEU A 360 -9.59 -23.85 2.10
N LYS A 361 -10.14 -23.70 0.87
CA LYS A 361 -10.58 -24.85 0.05
C LYS A 361 -9.46 -25.84 -0.32
N ARG A 362 -8.20 -25.42 -0.20
CA ARG A 362 -7.02 -26.23 -0.53
C ARG A 362 -6.28 -26.74 0.71
N ALA A 363 -6.68 -26.27 1.90
CA ALA A 363 -6.12 -26.72 3.16
C ALA A 363 -6.77 -28.04 3.59
N LEU A 364 -5.98 -28.92 4.20
CA LEU A 364 -6.48 -30.16 4.78
C LEU A 364 -7.13 -29.91 6.14
N LEU A 365 -8.34 -30.44 6.35
CA LEU A 365 -9.09 -30.28 7.62
C LEU A 365 -8.96 -31.47 8.56
N SER A 366 -8.78 -32.69 8.05
CA SER A 366 -8.73 -33.91 8.87
C SER A 366 -7.36 -34.13 9.55
N ASN A 367 -6.28 -33.71 8.89
CA ASN A 367 -4.92 -33.75 9.44
C ASN A 367 -4.10 -32.57 8.90
N PRO A 368 -4.27 -31.36 9.46
CA PRO A 368 -3.69 -30.14 8.92
C PRO A 368 -2.16 -30.14 9.10
N LYS A 369 -1.42 -29.93 8.00
CA LYS A 369 0.02 -29.68 8.06
C LYS A 369 0.28 -28.25 8.56
N ARG A 370 1.55 -27.93 8.84
CA ARG A 370 1.97 -26.59 9.32
C ARG A 370 1.39 -25.44 8.48
N THR A 371 1.38 -25.56 7.16
CA THR A 371 0.79 -24.54 6.26
C THR A 371 -0.73 -24.47 6.36
N ASP A 372 -1.39 -25.61 6.53
CA ASP A 372 -2.85 -25.67 6.69
C ASP A 372 -3.28 -25.03 8.01
N ILE A 373 -2.52 -25.26 9.10
CA ILE A 373 -2.74 -24.62 10.40
C ILE A 373 -2.69 -23.09 10.28
N ILE A 374 -1.73 -22.55 9.53
CA ILE A 374 -1.63 -21.11 9.29
C ILE A 374 -2.86 -20.59 8.52
N VAL A 375 -3.28 -21.31 7.47
CA VAL A 375 -4.46 -20.92 6.68
C VAL A 375 -5.72 -20.92 7.53
N LEU A 376 -5.94 -21.97 8.32
CA LEU A 376 -7.11 -22.11 9.18
C LEU A 376 -7.16 -21.03 10.27
N SER A 377 -6.03 -20.78 10.92
CA SER A 377 -5.93 -19.77 11.98
C SER A 377 -6.13 -18.35 11.44
N GLU A 378 -5.48 -17.98 10.33
CA GLU A 378 -5.68 -16.67 9.70
C GLU A 378 -7.10 -16.50 9.16
N PHE A 379 -7.69 -17.55 8.58
CA PHE A 379 -9.07 -17.50 8.12
C PHE A 379 -10.04 -17.23 9.29
N ALA A 380 -9.82 -17.88 10.43
CA ALA A 380 -10.60 -17.61 11.64
C ALA A 380 -10.39 -16.16 12.14
N GLN A 381 -9.18 -15.62 12.08
CA GLN A 381 -8.89 -14.23 12.49
C GLN A 381 -9.59 -13.23 11.59
N VAL A 382 -9.49 -13.38 10.27
CA VAL A 382 -10.14 -12.48 9.31
C VAL A 382 -11.66 -12.58 9.39
N SER A 383 -12.20 -13.76 9.75
CA SER A 383 -13.63 -13.95 9.95
C SER A 383 -14.15 -13.14 11.13
N TYR A 384 -13.41 -13.15 12.25
CA TYR A 384 -13.75 -12.34 13.42
C TYR A 384 -13.58 -10.83 13.13
N TYR A 385 -12.50 -10.46 12.41
CA TYR A 385 -12.31 -9.08 11.93
C TYR A 385 -13.49 -8.59 11.06
N ALA A 386 -14.03 -9.45 10.17
CA ALA A 386 -15.20 -9.13 9.35
C ALA A 386 -16.40 -8.71 10.20
N TYR A 387 -16.61 -9.41 11.32
CA TYR A 387 -17.69 -9.14 12.26
C TYR A 387 -17.50 -7.83 13.02
N GLU A 388 -16.29 -7.58 13.54
CA GLU A 388 -15.98 -6.34 14.26
C GLU A 388 -16.08 -5.11 13.34
N GLN A 389 -15.56 -5.22 12.12
CA GLN A 389 -15.46 -4.11 11.18
C GLN A 389 -16.65 -4.01 10.22
N ARG A 390 -17.71 -4.81 10.40
CA ARG A 390 -18.85 -4.89 9.46
C ARG A 390 -19.49 -3.54 9.12
N LYS A 391 -19.58 -2.62 10.10
CA LYS A 391 -20.17 -1.28 9.93
C LYS A 391 -19.26 -0.38 9.09
N ILE A 392 -17.95 -0.40 9.34
CA ILE A 392 -16.96 0.39 8.61
C ILE A 392 -16.84 -0.12 7.17
N LEU A 393 -16.84 -1.44 7.00
CA LEU A 393 -16.75 -2.12 5.71
C LEU A 393 -18.08 -2.16 4.93
N ASN A 394 -19.19 -1.73 5.55
CA ASN A 394 -20.54 -1.81 4.98
C ASN A 394 -20.87 -3.21 4.43
N LEU A 395 -20.64 -4.24 5.26
CA LEU A 395 -20.90 -5.64 4.93
C LEU A 395 -22.34 -6.02 5.27
N ALA A 396 -22.95 -6.85 4.42
CA ALA A 396 -24.27 -7.41 4.70
C ALA A 396 -24.19 -8.48 5.80
N ASN A 397 -25.16 -8.48 6.73
CA ASN A 397 -25.20 -9.40 7.87
C ASN A 397 -25.08 -10.87 7.44
N HIS A 398 -25.89 -11.29 6.46
CA HIS A 398 -25.84 -12.66 5.93
C HIS A 398 -24.45 -13.06 5.42
N GLY A 399 -23.71 -12.11 4.83
CA GLY A 399 -22.36 -12.35 4.31
C GLY A 399 -21.36 -12.56 5.45
N VAL A 400 -21.45 -11.72 6.49
CA VAL A 400 -20.64 -11.84 7.70
C VAL A 400 -20.95 -13.15 8.43
N LEU A 401 -22.22 -13.55 8.51
CA LEU A 401 -22.64 -14.81 9.12
C LEU A 401 -21.99 -16.02 8.43
N LYS A 402 -22.06 -16.10 7.09
CA LYS A 402 -21.40 -17.17 6.32
C LYS A 402 -19.89 -17.21 6.55
N ILE A 403 -19.23 -16.05 6.59
CA ILE A 403 -17.79 -15.95 6.86
C ILE A 403 -17.49 -16.50 8.27
N LEU A 404 -18.25 -16.07 9.29
CA LEU A 404 -18.08 -16.55 10.66
C LEU A 404 -18.33 -18.05 10.81
N GLU A 405 -19.32 -18.62 10.11
CA GLU A 405 -19.59 -20.06 10.14
C GLU A 405 -18.42 -20.87 9.58
N MET A 406 -17.81 -20.38 8.50
CA MET A 406 -16.59 -20.98 7.94
C MET A 406 -15.39 -20.78 8.87
N GLY A 407 -15.25 -19.61 9.50
CA GLY A 407 -14.22 -19.32 10.49
C GLY A 407 -14.32 -20.23 11.71
N LYS A 408 -15.54 -20.52 12.16
CA LYS A 408 -15.82 -21.48 13.23
C LYS A 408 -15.33 -22.88 12.83
N LYS A 409 -15.72 -23.38 11.65
CA LYS A 409 -15.25 -24.68 11.16
C LYS A 409 -13.72 -24.76 11.11
N ALA A 410 -13.05 -23.68 10.70
CA ALA A 410 -11.59 -23.62 10.64
C ALA A 410 -10.94 -23.71 12.02
N VAL A 411 -11.46 -22.98 13.03
CA VAL A 411 -10.89 -22.99 14.38
C VAL A 411 -11.28 -24.25 15.19
N ASP A 412 -12.45 -24.84 14.92
CA ASP A 412 -12.88 -26.11 15.53
C ASP A 412 -11.94 -27.27 15.18
N VAL A 413 -11.31 -27.24 14.00
CA VAL A 413 -10.26 -28.19 13.61
C VAL A 413 -8.97 -27.99 14.41
N LEU A 414 -8.66 -26.75 14.82
CA LEU A 414 -7.39 -26.42 15.47
C LEU A 414 -7.44 -26.52 17.00
N ALA A 415 -8.57 -26.18 17.61
CA ALA A 415 -8.73 -26.08 19.06
C ALA A 415 -8.43 -27.39 19.83
N PRO A 416 -8.81 -28.59 19.36
CA PRO A 416 -8.49 -29.85 20.04
C PRO A 416 -6.97 -30.09 20.12
N SER A 417 -6.24 -29.71 19.08
CA SER A 417 -4.80 -29.97 18.96
C SER A 417 -3.93 -28.89 19.61
N ASN A 418 -4.46 -27.68 19.82
CA ASN A 418 -3.71 -26.58 20.43
C ASN A 418 -4.62 -25.59 21.18
N ARG A 419 -4.38 -25.48 22.50
CA ARG A 419 -5.15 -24.64 23.42
C ARG A 419 -5.12 -23.15 23.08
N VAL A 420 -4.11 -22.67 22.34
CA VAL A 420 -4.00 -21.27 21.90
C VAL A 420 -5.24 -20.83 21.10
N TYR A 421 -5.92 -21.76 20.41
CA TYR A 421 -7.08 -21.45 19.58
C TYR A 421 -8.43 -21.50 20.33
N ILE A 422 -8.46 -21.95 21.59
CA ILE A 422 -9.71 -22.06 22.37
C ILE A 422 -10.34 -20.67 22.58
N LYS A 423 -9.53 -19.64 22.84
CA LYS A 423 -10.02 -18.27 22.99
C LYS A 423 -10.70 -17.80 21.70
N GLN A 424 -10.00 -17.97 20.57
CA GLN A 424 -10.51 -17.59 19.26
C GLN A 424 -11.81 -18.32 18.89
N GLN A 425 -11.92 -19.61 19.24
CA GLN A 425 -13.14 -20.39 19.09
C GLN A 425 -14.32 -19.81 19.87
N LYS A 426 -14.10 -19.45 21.15
CA LYS A 426 -15.13 -18.80 21.99
C LYS A 426 -15.56 -17.45 21.43
N ASP A 427 -14.63 -16.65 20.96
CA ASP A 427 -14.91 -15.32 20.39
C ASP A 427 -15.78 -15.42 19.13
N ILE A 428 -15.45 -16.34 18.21
CA ILE A 428 -16.24 -16.61 17.01
C ILE A 428 -17.63 -17.16 17.36
N LEU A 429 -17.73 -18.08 18.32
CA LEU A 429 -19.01 -18.61 18.79
C LEU A 429 -19.92 -17.52 19.36
N SER A 430 -19.37 -16.60 20.16
CA SER A 430 -20.09 -15.45 20.71
C SER A 430 -20.57 -14.51 19.60
N ALA A 431 -19.71 -14.21 18.63
CA ALA A 431 -20.05 -13.40 17.47
C ALA A 431 -21.18 -14.02 16.64
N LEU A 432 -21.15 -15.33 16.42
CA LEU A 432 -22.21 -16.07 15.70
C LEU A 432 -23.56 -15.96 16.40
N LYS A 433 -23.61 -16.15 17.73
CA LYS A 433 -24.85 -16.02 18.51
C LYS A 433 -25.42 -14.61 18.40
N LYS A 434 -24.58 -13.58 18.51
CA LYS A 434 -25.00 -12.17 18.37
C LYS A 434 -25.51 -11.86 16.96
N MET A 435 -24.86 -12.37 15.92
CA MET A 435 -25.28 -12.16 14.54
C MET A 435 -26.61 -12.84 14.21
N LYS A 436 -26.85 -14.06 14.73
CA LYS A 436 -28.12 -14.78 14.54
C LYS A 436 -29.31 -14.11 15.21
N ASN A 437 -29.07 -13.24 16.19
CA ASN A 437 -30.11 -12.47 16.86
C ASN A 437 -30.35 -11.08 16.22
N LEU A 438 -29.61 -10.75 15.15
CA LEU A 438 -29.70 -9.47 14.42
C LEU A 438 -30.37 -9.60 13.05
N ASP A 439 -30.51 -10.83 12.54
CA ASP A 439 -31.38 -11.18 11.41
C ASP A 439 -32.76 -11.56 11.97
#